data_AF-A0A383RMK5-F1
#
_entry.id   AF-A0A383RMK5-F1
#
_cell.length_a   1.000
_cell.length_b   1.000
_cell.length_c   1.000
_cell.angle_alpha   90.00
_cell.angle_beta   90.00
_cell.angle_gamma   90.00
#
_symmetry.space_group_name_H-M   'P 1'
#
loop_
_entity.id
_entity.type
_entity.pdbx_description
1 polymer ?
#
loop_
_entity_poly.entity_id
_entity_poly.type
_entity_poly.pdbx_seq_one_letter_code
_entity_poly.pdbx_strand_id
1 'polypeptide(L)'
;MSDFLLQGRTVGTEPFMDLFRVREDIPLDHAFSELSVLLGCIRHLATEAEMEGDRQAGSAVRILSGFAKALIDDMEMGMSRALAQR
;
A
#
# COMPACT_ATOMS: atom_id res chain seq x y z
N MET A 1 1.94 9.57 27.91
CA MET A 1 1.93 8.46 26.93
C MET A 1 2.73 7.34 27.57
N SER A 2 2.00 6.43 28.20
CA SER A 2 2.40 5.67 29.39
C SER A 2 2.93 4.27 29.06
N ASP A 3 3.73 3.73 29.98
CA ASP A 3 4.52 2.48 30.00
C ASP A 3 3.97 1.23 29.28
N PHE A 4 2.70 1.22 28.90
CA PHE A 4 2.05 0.17 28.10
C PHE A 4 2.68 -0.02 26.71
N LEU A 5 3.16 1.05 26.07
CA LEU A 5 3.84 0.96 24.77
C LEU A 5 5.28 0.45 24.88
N LEU A 6 5.91 0.55 26.06
CA LEU A 6 7.29 0.09 26.29
C LEU A 6 7.39 -1.44 26.44
N GLN A 7 6.27 -2.12 26.69
CA GLN A 7 6.20 -3.58 26.88
C GLN A 7 5.28 -4.29 25.87
N GLY A 8 4.53 -3.54 25.05
CA GLY A 8 3.70 -4.09 23.98
C GLY A 8 4.54 -4.77 22.91
N ARG A 9 4.20 -6.01 22.56
CA ARG A 9 4.83 -6.75 21.46
C ARG A 9 3.84 -6.92 20.31
N THR A 10 4.29 -6.72 19.08
CA THR A 10 3.54 -7.08 17.89
C THR A 10 3.45 -8.60 17.77
N VAL A 11 2.34 -9.13 17.27
CA VAL A 11 2.09 -10.58 17.21
C VAL A 11 2.60 -11.25 15.92
N GLY A 12 3.09 -10.49 14.94
CA GLY A 12 3.89 -11.00 13.82
C GLY A 12 3.22 -12.03 12.91
N THR A 13 1.94 -12.31 13.08
CA THR A 13 1.05 -12.93 12.08
C THR A 13 0.74 -11.97 10.94
N GLU A 14 1.04 -10.69 11.13
CA GLU A 14 1.01 -9.65 10.11
C GLU A 14 2.31 -9.73 9.31
N PRO A 15 2.26 -9.77 7.95
CA PRO A 15 3.45 -9.82 7.12
C PRO A 15 4.11 -8.43 7.14
N PHE A 16 4.75 -8.09 8.26
CA PHE A 16 5.30 -6.76 8.48
C PHE A 16 6.64 -6.64 7.78
N MET A 17 6.56 -6.46 6.46
CA MET A 17 7.26 -5.49 5.60
C MET A 17 6.96 -5.85 4.12
N ASP A 18 5.69 -6.12 3.82
CA ASP A 18 5.08 -6.19 2.49
C ASP A 18 3.73 -5.47 2.62
N LEU A 19 3.78 -4.15 2.88
CA LEU A 19 2.84 -3.43 3.76
C LEU A 19 1.35 -3.71 3.57
N PHE A 20 0.90 -4.20 2.42
CA PHE A 20 -0.48 -4.60 2.18
C PHE A 20 -0.51 -5.72 1.14
N ARG A 21 -0.87 -6.93 1.58
CA ARG A 21 -1.18 -8.04 0.68
C ARG A 21 -2.63 -7.90 0.24
N VAL A 22 -2.93 -8.09 -1.04
CA VAL A 22 -4.32 -8.31 -1.45
C VAL A 22 -4.73 -9.64 -0.81
N ARG A 23 -5.78 -9.62 0.03
CA ARG A 23 -6.30 -10.85 0.65
C ARG A 23 -6.49 -11.92 -0.43
N GLU A 24 -6.18 -13.18 -0.10
CA GLU A 24 -6.42 -14.30 -1.01
C GLU A 24 -7.89 -14.29 -1.51
N ASP A 25 -8.10 -14.75 -2.75
CA ASP A 25 -9.39 -14.84 -3.45
C ASP A 25 -10.10 -13.50 -3.78
N ILE A 26 -9.39 -12.38 -3.81
CA ILE A 26 -9.94 -11.14 -4.40
C ILE A 26 -9.85 -11.23 -5.94
N PRO A 27 -10.96 -10.99 -6.67
CA PRO A 27 -10.92 -10.84 -8.11
C PRO A 27 -9.96 -9.71 -8.52
N LEU A 28 -9.06 -10.02 -9.47
CA LEU A 28 -7.98 -9.13 -9.86
C LEU A 28 -8.48 -7.79 -10.43
N ASP A 29 -9.61 -7.81 -11.13
CA ASP A 29 -10.31 -6.63 -11.67
C ASP A 29 -10.79 -5.68 -10.56
N HIS A 30 -11.35 -6.23 -9.47
CA HIS A 30 -11.73 -5.45 -8.29
C HIS A 30 -10.50 -4.81 -7.62
N ALA A 31 -9.41 -5.59 -7.46
CA ALA A 31 -8.16 -5.07 -6.90
C ALA A 31 -7.56 -3.94 -7.76
N PHE A 32 -7.59 -4.08 -9.09
CA PHE A 32 -7.13 -3.03 -10.00
C PHE A 32 -7.97 -1.76 -9.91
N SER A 33 -9.29 -1.88 -9.73
CA SER A 33 -10.18 -0.72 -9.61
C SER A 33 -9.84 0.11 -8.38
N GLU A 34 -9.71 -0.52 -7.22
CA GLU A 34 -9.35 0.13 -5.95
C GLU A 34 -7.94 0.76 -6.01
N LEU A 35 -6.97 0.02 -6.55
CA LEU A 35 -5.61 0.54 -6.75
C LEU A 35 -5.58 1.77 -7.66
N SER A 36 -6.41 1.79 -8.71
CA SER A 36 -6.50 2.92 -9.64
C SER A 36 -7.04 4.18 -8.95
N VAL A 37 -8.02 4.03 -8.06
CA VAL A 37 -8.54 5.13 -7.23
C VAL A 37 -7.44 5.65 -6.31
N LEU A 38 -6.73 4.76 -5.60
CA LEU A 38 -5.61 5.13 -4.72
C LEU A 38 -4.54 5.92 -5.45
N LEU A 39 -4.11 5.47 -6.64
CA LEU A 39 -3.13 6.18 -7.46
C LEU A 39 -3.61 7.57 -7.91
N GLY A 40 -4.90 7.71 -8.19
CA GLY A 40 -5.54 9.00 -8.47
C GLY A 40 -5.44 9.95 -7.27
N CYS A 41 -5.75 9.46 -6.07
CA CYS A 41 -5.64 10.22 -4.83
C CYS A 41 -4.20 10.63 -4.52
N ILE A 42 -3.24 9.71 -4.64
CA ILE A 42 -1.81 9.98 -4.41
C ILE A 42 -1.32 11.08 -5.37
N ARG A 43 -1.68 10.99 -6.65
CA ARG A 43 -1.31 12.00 -7.64
C ARG A 43 -1.86 13.37 -7.30
N HIS A 44 -3.15 13.46 -6.94
CA HIS A 44 -3.75 14.73 -6.56
C HIS A 44 -3.07 15.31 -5.32
N LEU A 45 -2.88 14.50 -4.27
CA LEU A 45 -2.20 14.93 -3.05
C LEU A 45 -0.76 15.38 -3.29
N ALA A 46 -0.04 14.72 -4.20
CA ALA A 46 1.30 15.13 -4.61
C ALA A 46 1.31 16.53 -5.21
N THR A 47 0.39 16.79 -6.14
CA THR A 47 0.25 18.12 -6.76
C THR A 47 -0.07 19.20 -5.73
N GLU A 48 -1.05 18.99 -4.85
CA GLU A 48 -1.40 19.97 -3.82
C GLU A 48 -0.23 20.20 -2.85
N ALA A 49 0.43 19.12 -2.39
CA ALA A 49 1.57 19.22 -1.48
C ALA A 49 2.74 20.01 -2.08
N GLU A 50 3.04 19.81 -3.36
CA GLU A 50 4.06 20.57 -4.08
C GLU A 50 3.66 22.04 -4.24
N MET A 51 2.42 22.31 -4.64
CA MET A 51 1.91 23.66 -4.86
C MET A 51 1.85 24.49 -3.57
N GLU A 52 1.49 23.87 -2.45
CA GLU A 52 1.38 24.53 -1.15
C GLU A 52 2.71 24.53 -0.37
N GLY A 53 3.72 23.80 -0.84
CA GLY A 53 4.97 23.59 -0.11
C GLY A 53 4.78 22.80 1.19
N ASP A 54 3.71 22.00 1.28
CA ASP A 54 3.43 21.16 2.45
C ASP A 54 4.34 19.92 2.46
N ARG A 55 5.43 20.03 3.23
CA ARG A 55 6.42 18.95 3.39
C ARG A 55 5.86 17.72 4.09
N GLN A 56 4.84 17.86 4.94
CA GLN A 56 4.23 16.73 5.63
C GLN A 56 3.35 15.94 4.67
N ALA A 57 2.53 16.62 3.86
CA ALA A 57 1.76 16.00 2.79
C ALA A 57 2.67 15.34 1.75
N GLY A 58 3.77 15.99 1.34
CA GLY A 58 4.76 15.40 0.44
C GLY A 58 5.44 14.15 1.03
N SER A 59 5.70 14.13 2.34
CA SER A 59 6.20 12.93 3.03
C SER A 59 5.18 11.80 3.06
N ALA A 60 3.89 12.13 3.23
CA ALA A 60 2.80 11.15 3.16
C ALA A 60 2.67 10.55 1.76
N VAL A 61 2.73 11.37 0.71
CA VAL A 61 2.72 10.94 -0.71
C VAL A 61 3.81 9.91 -0.96
N ARG A 62 5.04 10.15 -0.48
CA ARG A 62 6.15 9.19 -0.64
C ARG A 62 5.83 7.82 -0.03
N ILE A 63 5.27 7.80 1.18
CA ILE A 63 4.89 6.56 1.87
C ILE A 63 3.75 5.85 1.13
N LEU A 64 2.72 6.60 0.74
CA LEU A 64 1.56 6.06 0.02
C LEU A 64 1.92 5.53 -1.37
N SER A 65 2.87 6.16 -2.06
CA SER A 65 3.41 5.64 -3.32
C SER A 65 4.16 4.32 -3.13
N GLY A 66 4.93 4.20 -2.04
CA GLY A 66 5.56 2.92 -1.67
C GLY A 66 4.54 1.83 -1.37
N PHE A 67 3.43 2.19 -0.74
CA PHE A 67 2.29 1.30 -0.54
C PHE A 67 1.67 0.87 -1.88
N ALA A 68 1.32 1.80 -2.77
CA ALA A 68 0.74 1.46 -4.06
C ALA A 68 1.66 0.52 -4.88
N LYS A 69 2.98 0.70 -4.78
CA LYS A 69 3.95 -0.19 -5.43
C LYS A 69 3.90 -1.62 -4.85
N ALA A 70 3.87 -1.77 -3.53
CA ALA A 70 3.78 -3.08 -2.89
C ALA A 70 2.52 -3.85 -3.31
N LEU A 71 1.38 -3.15 -3.46
CA LEU A 71 0.15 -3.75 -3.99
C LEU A 71 0.30 -4.23 -5.43
N ILE A 72 0.94 -3.44 -6.29
CA ILE A 72 1.20 -3.81 -7.69
C ILE A 72 2.07 -5.07 -7.73
N ASP A 73 3.16 -5.12 -6.95
CA ASP A 73 4.06 -6.27 -6.88
C ASP A 73 3.31 -7.55 -6.44
N ASP A 74 2.44 -7.44 -5.44
CA ASP A 74 1.64 -8.58 -4.96
C ASP A 74 0.67 -9.10 -6.03
N MET A 75 0.00 -8.19 -6.75
CA MET A 75 -0.88 -8.54 -7.86
C MET A 75 -0.12 -9.19 -9.02
N GLU A 76 1.05 -8.66 -9.39
CA GLU A 76 1.93 -9.23 -10.43
C GLU A 76 2.40 -10.65 -10.06
N MET A 77 2.75 -10.88 -8.79
CA MET A 77 3.09 -12.22 -8.29
C MET A 77 1.89 -13.18 -8.39
N GLY A 78 0.69 -12.74 -8.02
CA GLY A 78 -0.54 -13.52 -8.15
C GLY A 78 -0.83 -13.94 -9.59
N MET A 79 -0.72 -13.00 -10.53
CA MET A 79 -0.88 -13.25 -11.98
C MET A 79 0.15 -14.25 -12.50
N SER A 80 1.42 -14.07 -12.12
CA SER A 80 2.52 -14.93 -12.56
C SER A 80 2.33 -16.38 -12.09
N ARG A 81 1.85 -16.57 -10.85
CA ARG A 81 1.51 -17.90 -10.31
C ARG A 81 0.34 -18.54 -11.08
N ALA A 82 -0.72 -17.78 -11.37
CA ALA A 82 -1.87 -18.27 -12.13
C ALA A 82 -1.50 -18.71 -13.56
N LEU A 83 -0.57 -17.99 -14.21
CA LEU A 83 -0.05 -18.37 -15.53
C LEU A 83 0.83 -19.62 -15.48
N ALA A 84 1.66 -19.78 -14.45
CA ALA A 84 2.55 -20.93 -14.30
C ALA A 84 1.81 -22.25 -13.95
N GLN A 85 0.57 -22.15 -13.48
CA GLN A 85 -0.30 -23.30 -13.18
C GLN A 85 -1.17 -23.75 -14.37
N ARG A 86 -1.06 -23.08 -15.53
CA ARG A 86 -1.69 -23.45 -16.80
C ARG A 86 -0.72 -24.22 -17.68
#